data_AF-A0A9E4Y3V4-F1
#
_entry.id   AF-A0A9E4Y3V4-F1
#
_cell.length_a   1.000
_cell.length_b   1.000
_cell.length_c   1.000
_cell.angle_alpha   90.00
_cell.angle_beta   90.00
_cell.angle_gamma   90.00
#
_symmetry.space_group_name_H-M   'P 1'
#
loop_
_entity.id
_entity.type
_entity.pdbx_description
1 polymer ?
#
loop_
_entity_poly.entity_id
_entity_poly.type
_entity_poly.pdbx_seq_one_letter_code
_entity_poly.pdbx_strand_id
1 'polypeptide(L)'
;MAATRSAHAVWNGDLLAGNGVVSATTSKAFNDLSVSWKARTEEPGGSTSPEELVAAAHASCFSMALSAGLGDGGTPPTKLEVDATVTFEQVDGDWRVVSSALKVLGTVPGLDAAGFQSAAQ
;
A
#
# COMPACT_ATOMS: atom_id res chain seq x y z
N MET A 1 -23.12 9.14 -4.40
CA MET A 1 -22.85 9.10 -2.94
C MET A 1 -21.34 9.01 -2.75
N ALA A 2 -20.75 9.78 -1.83
CA ALA A 2 -19.32 9.73 -1.55
C ALA A 2 -19.03 8.77 -0.39
N ALA A 3 -17.99 7.94 -0.53
CA ALA A 3 -17.49 7.12 0.57
C ALA A 3 -16.30 7.83 1.24
N THR A 4 -16.48 8.34 2.45
CA THR A 4 -15.41 9.00 3.21
C THR A 4 -14.74 8.03 4.17
N ARG A 5 -13.40 8.02 4.20
CA ARG A 5 -12.57 7.24 5.14
C ARG A 5 -11.53 8.17 5.76
N SER A 6 -11.19 7.93 7.02
CA SER A 6 -10.28 8.77 7.79
C SER A 6 -9.35 7.93 8.67
N ALA A 7 -8.15 8.46 8.87
CA ALA A 7 -7.14 7.99 9.81
C ALA A 7 -6.64 9.17 10.64
N HIS A 8 -6.08 8.88 11.81
CA HIS A 8 -5.54 9.88 12.72
C HIS A 8 -4.11 9.51 13.11
N ALA A 9 -3.23 10.50 13.19
CA ALA A 9 -1.87 10.33 13.64
C ALA A 9 -1.54 11.35 14.72
N VAL A 10 -0.76 10.93 15.72
CA VAL A 10 -0.23 11.78 16.78
C VAL A 10 1.30 11.69 16.72
N TRP A 11 1.97 12.83 16.82
CA TRP A 11 3.43 12.92 16.86
C TRP A 11 3.88 13.76 18.07
N ASN A 12 4.95 13.32 18.73
CA ASN A 12 5.51 14.00 19.90
C ASN A 12 7.03 14.20 19.71
N GLY A 13 7.51 15.42 20.00
CA GLY A 13 8.93 15.75 19.95
C GLY A 13 9.44 16.17 18.57
N ASP A 14 10.76 16.34 18.47
CA ASP A 14 11.44 16.64 17.20
C ASP A 14 11.46 15.43 16.26
N LEU A 15 11.96 15.60 15.04
CA LEU A 15 11.96 14.53 14.05
C LEU A 15 12.84 13.33 14.43
N LEU A 16 14.05 13.57 14.96
CA LEU A 16 15.06 12.52 15.15
C LEU A 16 14.82 11.71 16.41
N ALA A 17 14.40 12.36 17.50
CA ALA A 17 14.14 11.73 18.78
C ALA A 17 12.65 11.50 19.07
N GLY A 18 11.77 12.08 18.27
CA GLY A 18 10.33 11.98 18.44
C GLY A 18 9.76 10.63 18.02
N ASN A 19 8.51 10.45 18.40
CA ASN A 19 7.74 9.25 18.11
C ASN A 19 6.29 9.61 17.86
N GLY A 20 5.61 8.73 17.13
CA GLY A 20 4.20 8.89 16.86
C GLY A 20 3.46 7.57 16.78
N VAL A 21 2.17 7.69 16.59
CA VAL A 21 1.26 6.58 16.35
C VAL A 21 0.27 6.93 15.26
N VAL A 22 -0.24 5.93 14.54
CA VAL A 22 -1.28 6.08 13.51
C VAL A 22 -2.39 5.05 13.69
N SER A 23 -3.64 5.50 13.49
CA SER A 23 -4.87 4.76 13.76
C SER A 23 -5.89 4.92 12.62
N ALA A 24 -6.59 3.84 12.26
CA ALA A 24 -7.69 3.91 11.30
C ALA A 24 -8.99 4.36 12.00
N THR A 25 -9.37 5.63 11.85
CA THR A 25 -10.52 6.21 12.57
C THR A 25 -11.86 5.62 12.12
N THR A 26 -12.05 5.42 10.82
CA THR A 26 -13.34 4.97 10.29
C THR A 26 -13.59 3.48 10.52
N SER A 27 -12.62 2.63 10.20
CA SER A 27 -12.77 1.17 10.32
C SER A 27 -12.39 0.64 11.70
N LYS A 28 -11.55 1.36 12.45
CA LYS A 28 -10.93 0.91 13.70
C LYS A 28 -10.11 -0.38 13.57
N ALA A 29 -9.74 -0.74 12.34
CA ALA A 29 -9.08 -2.00 12.01
C ALA A 29 -7.68 -2.12 12.62
N PHE A 30 -6.99 -0.99 12.76
CA PHE A 30 -5.74 -0.88 13.52
C PHE A 30 -5.79 0.38 14.37
N ASN A 31 -5.17 0.31 15.54
CA ASN A 31 -5.04 1.41 16.47
C ASN A 31 -3.61 1.48 16.98
N ASP A 32 -3.13 2.71 17.07
CA ASP A 32 -1.86 3.14 17.63
C ASP A 32 -0.64 2.36 17.11
N LEU A 33 -0.61 2.11 15.79
CA LEU A 33 0.58 1.56 15.15
C LEU A 33 1.73 2.55 15.31
N SER A 34 2.83 2.10 15.91
CA SER A 34 3.99 2.94 16.20
C SER A 34 4.67 3.39 14.91
N VAL A 35 5.05 4.67 14.86
CA VAL A 35 5.85 5.27 13.80
C VAL A 35 6.96 6.12 14.42
N SER A 36 8.13 6.13 13.80
CA SER A 36 9.23 7.03 14.17
C SER A 36 10.05 7.35 12.92
N TRP A 37 10.86 8.41 12.98
CA TRP A 37 11.77 8.72 11.88
C TRP A 37 12.77 7.60 11.67
N LYS A 38 13.34 7.08 12.77
CA LYS A 38 14.27 5.95 12.74
C LYS A 38 13.67 4.74 12.04
N ALA A 39 12.49 4.30 12.44
CA ALA A 39 11.83 3.13 11.82
C ALA A 39 11.43 3.38 10.35
N ARG A 40 11.29 4.65 9.94
CA ARG A 40 10.96 5.01 8.57
C ARG A 40 12.18 4.99 7.64
N THR A 41 13.37 5.34 8.14
CA THR A 41 14.59 5.46 7.33
C THR A 41 15.61 4.34 7.55
N GLU A 42 15.45 3.56 8.62
CA GLU A 42 16.30 2.42 8.97
C GLU A 42 15.44 1.15 9.09
N GLU A 43 15.96 0.11 9.75
CA GLU A 43 15.21 -1.12 10.03
C GLU A 43 13.92 -0.84 10.83
N PRO A 44 12.75 -1.36 10.42
CA PRO A 44 11.46 -0.99 11.02
C PRO A 44 11.31 -1.33 12.50
N GLY A 45 12.01 -2.36 13.00
CA GLY A 45 11.99 -2.74 14.40
C GLY A 45 10.59 -3.04 14.97
N GLY A 46 9.66 -3.49 14.12
CA GLY A 46 8.26 -3.75 14.49
C GLY A 46 7.32 -2.53 14.48
N SER A 47 7.83 -1.34 14.11
CA SER A 47 7.01 -0.16 13.82
C SER A 47 6.60 -0.14 12.34
N THR A 48 5.50 0.53 12.03
CA THR A 48 5.06 0.76 10.64
C THR A 48 5.69 2.03 10.07
N SER A 49 5.38 2.34 8.81
CA SER A 49 5.77 3.57 8.12
C SER A 49 4.63 4.10 7.25
N PRO A 50 4.62 5.39 6.91
CA PRO A 50 3.71 5.92 5.88
C PRO A 50 3.79 5.12 4.57
N GLU A 51 4.99 4.68 4.19
CA GLU A 51 5.25 3.93 2.97
C GLU A 51 4.58 2.55 2.98
N GLU A 52 4.62 1.83 4.10
CA GLU A 52 3.94 0.54 4.26
C GLU A 52 2.42 0.69 4.15
N LEU A 53 1.85 1.76 4.74
CA LEU A 53 0.43 2.06 4.66
C LEU A 53 0.01 2.43 3.23
N VAL A 54 0.84 3.19 2.50
CA VAL A 54 0.61 3.49 1.08
C VAL A 54 0.72 2.22 0.23
N ALA A 55 1.68 1.34 0.52
CA ALA A 55 1.81 0.05 -0.16
C ALA A 55 0.55 -0.81 0.03
N ALA A 56 0.04 -0.91 1.26
CA ALA A 56 -1.20 -1.63 1.55
C ALA A 56 -2.41 -1.04 0.80
N ALA A 57 -2.52 0.28 0.77
CA ALA A 57 -3.58 0.98 0.03
C ALA A 57 -3.47 0.73 -1.49
N HIS A 58 -2.26 0.78 -2.05
CA HIS A 58 -2.04 0.60 -3.48
C HIS A 58 -2.29 -0.85 -3.91
N ALA A 59 -1.72 -1.83 -3.20
CA ALA A 59 -1.94 -3.25 -3.46
C ALA A 59 -3.43 -3.63 -3.43
N SER A 60 -4.16 -3.17 -2.40
CA SER A 60 -5.59 -3.45 -2.28
C SER A 60 -6.42 -2.78 -3.37
N CYS A 61 -6.13 -1.51 -3.69
CA CYS A 61 -6.81 -0.77 -4.76
C CYS A 61 -6.60 -1.44 -6.12
N PHE A 62 -5.35 -1.75 -6.46
CA PHE A 62 -5.01 -2.40 -7.73
C PHE A 62 -5.67 -3.78 -7.84
N SER A 63 -5.67 -4.57 -6.76
CA SER A 63 -6.35 -5.88 -6.73
C SER A 63 -7.85 -5.76 -7.08
N MET A 64 -8.54 -4.75 -6.53
CA MET A 64 -9.96 -4.51 -6.81
C MET A 64 -10.17 -4.07 -8.26
N ALA A 65 -9.33 -3.16 -8.76
CA ALA A 65 -9.42 -2.66 -10.13
C ALA A 65 -9.16 -3.76 -11.17
N LEU A 66 -8.10 -4.56 -10.98
CA LEU A 66 -7.78 -5.69 -11.86
C LEU A 66 -8.90 -6.74 -11.84
N SER A 67 -9.44 -7.05 -10.66
CA SER A 67 -10.59 -7.97 -10.54
C SER A 67 -11.81 -7.47 -11.33
N ALA A 68 -12.12 -6.18 -11.25
CA ALA A 68 -13.20 -5.58 -12.02
C ALA A 68 -12.96 -5.68 -13.52
N GLY A 69 -11.78 -5.28 -14.01
CA GLY A 69 -11.46 -5.33 -15.45
C GLY A 69 -11.47 -6.75 -16.02
N LEU A 70 -10.92 -7.72 -15.28
CA LEU A 70 -10.97 -9.14 -15.64
C LEU A 70 -12.41 -9.70 -15.66
N GLY A 71 -13.25 -9.26 -14.72
CA GLY A 71 -14.67 -9.61 -14.67
C GLY A 71 -15.45 -9.05 -15.86
N ASP A 72 -15.22 -7.78 -16.20
CA ASP A 72 -15.82 -7.14 -17.38
C ASP A 72 -15.38 -7.82 -18.69
N GLY A 73 -14.16 -8.36 -18.71
CA GLY A 73 -13.62 -9.20 -19.80
C GLY A 73 -14.15 -10.64 -19.85
N GLY A 74 -15.03 -11.04 -18.91
CA GLY A 74 -15.61 -12.39 -18.86
C GLY A 74 -14.69 -13.47 -18.27
N THR A 75 -13.54 -13.09 -17.71
CA THR A 75 -12.57 -13.99 -17.07
C THR A 75 -12.30 -13.54 -15.63
N PRO A 76 -13.30 -13.56 -14.73
CA PRO A 76 -13.09 -13.11 -13.35
C PRO A 76 -12.01 -13.96 -12.65
N PRO A 77 -11.10 -13.35 -11.88
CA PRO A 77 -10.07 -14.09 -11.17
C PRO A 77 -10.68 -14.90 -10.01
N THR A 78 -10.12 -16.07 -9.72
CA THR A 78 -10.43 -16.80 -8.48
C THR A 78 -9.53 -16.36 -7.33
N LYS A 79 -8.33 -15.83 -7.63
CA LYS A 79 -7.39 -15.27 -6.66
C LYS A 79 -6.51 -14.23 -7.33
N LEU A 80 -6.26 -13.13 -6.62
CA LEU A 80 -5.19 -12.16 -6.91
C LEU A 80 -4.35 -11.98 -5.64
N GLU A 81 -3.04 -12.05 -5.80
CA GLU A 81 -2.04 -11.74 -4.77
C GLU A 81 -1.20 -10.59 -5.32
N VAL A 82 -1.26 -9.44 -4.67
CA VAL A 82 -0.57 -8.22 -5.10
C VAL A 82 0.31 -7.74 -3.97
N ASP A 83 1.62 -7.75 -4.22
CA ASP A 83 2.60 -7.10 -3.37
C ASP A 83 2.86 -5.71 -3.94
N ALA A 84 2.83 -4.68 -3.09
CA ALA A 84 3.31 -3.34 -3.43
C ALA A 84 4.60 -3.06 -2.66
N THR A 85 5.62 -2.60 -3.36
CA THR A 85 6.87 -2.12 -2.75
C THR A 85 6.98 -0.63 -3.01
N VAL A 86 6.85 0.17 -1.96
CA VAL A 86 7.00 1.63 -2.02
C VAL A 86 8.43 1.99 -1.64
N THR A 87 9.13 2.67 -2.54
CA THR A 87 10.52 3.13 -2.28
C THR A 87 10.50 4.58 -1.81
N PHE A 88 11.12 4.82 -0.66
CA PHE A 88 11.35 6.14 -0.09
C PHE A 88 12.84 6.35 0.10
N GLU A 89 13.39 7.37 -0.57
CA GLU A 89 14.83 7.61 -0.60
C GLU A 89 15.15 9.10 -0.68
N GLN A 90 16.43 9.44 -0.47
CA GLN A 90 16.91 10.79 -0.72
C GLN A 90 17.24 10.98 -2.19
N VAL A 91 16.59 11.97 -2.80
CA VAL A 91 16.87 12.44 -4.16
C VAL A 91 17.25 13.91 -4.06
N ASP A 92 18.47 14.25 -4.51
CA ASP A 92 19.00 15.62 -4.48
C ASP A 92 18.96 16.29 -3.09
N GLY A 93 19.11 15.49 -2.03
CA GLY A 93 19.10 15.96 -0.64
C GLY A 93 17.72 16.00 0.02
N ASP A 94 16.64 15.72 -0.72
CA ASP A 94 15.28 15.67 -0.20
C ASP A 94 14.76 14.23 -0.13
N TRP A 95 14.02 13.92 0.92
CA TRP A 95 13.33 12.63 1.04
C TRP A 95 12.04 12.60 0.20
N ARG A 96 11.90 11.58 -0.65
CA ARG A 96 10.77 11.43 -1.57
C ARG A 96 10.34 9.98 -1.69
N VAL A 97 9.04 9.76 -1.88
CA VAL A 97 8.54 8.49 -2.39
C VAL A 97 8.76 8.51 -3.90
N VAL A 98 9.64 7.64 -4.39
CA VAL A 98 10.11 7.66 -5.79
C VAL A 98 9.48 6.56 -6.64
N SER A 99 8.98 5.50 -6.02
CA SER A 99 8.37 4.38 -6.74
C SER A 99 7.31 3.67 -5.91
N SER A 100 6.39 3.01 -6.62
CA SER A 100 5.48 2.01 -6.04
C SER A 100 5.38 0.84 -7.03
N ALA A 101 6.26 -0.14 -6.87
CA ALA A 101 6.33 -1.29 -7.74
C ALA A 101 5.31 -2.35 -7.32
N LEU A 102 4.53 -2.88 -8.26
CA LEU A 102 3.57 -3.94 -8.03
C LEU A 102 4.10 -5.27 -8.57
N LYS A 103 3.99 -6.32 -7.76
CA LYS A 103 4.13 -7.71 -8.19
C LYS A 103 2.78 -8.38 -8.06
N VAL A 104 2.30 -8.95 -9.16
CA VAL A 104 0.94 -9.48 -9.27
C VAL A 104 1.01 -10.95 -9.64
N LEU A 105 0.36 -11.79 -8.84
CA LEU A 105 0.11 -13.19 -9.13
C LEU A 105 -1.40 -13.41 -9.18
N GLY A 106 -1.89 -13.98 -10.28
CA GLY A 106 -3.32 -14.20 -10.48
C GLY A 106 -3.64 -15.63 -10.91
N THR A 107 -4.74 -16.15 -10.37
CA THR A 107 -5.38 -17.38 -10.87
C THR A 107 -6.64 -16.96 -11.62
N VAL A 108 -6.59 -17.05 -12.96
CA VAL A 108 -7.66 -16.55 -13.83
C VAL A 108 -8.05 -17.63 -14.85
N PRO A 109 -9.06 -18.46 -14.56
CA PRO A 109 -9.51 -19.49 -15.48
C PRO A 109 -9.95 -18.90 -16.83
N GLY A 110 -9.48 -19.49 -17.92
CA GLY A 110 -9.84 -19.07 -19.28
C GLY A 110 -9.05 -17.89 -19.83
N LEU A 111 -8.05 -17.38 -19.11
CA LEU A 111 -7.14 -16.32 -19.58
C LEU A 111 -5.70 -16.84 -19.61
N ASP A 112 -4.97 -16.52 -20.66
CA ASP A 112 -3.55 -16.86 -20.76
C ASP A 112 -2.66 -15.77 -20.14
N ALA A 113 -1.35 -16.02 -20.09
CA ALA A 113 -0.40 -15.11 -19.45
C ALA A 113 -0.33 -13.74 -20.17
N ALA A 114 -0.46 -13.71 -21.50
CA ALA A 114 -0.39 -12.47 -22.27
C ALA A 114 -1.64 -11.60 -22.05
N GLY A 115 -2.82 -12.22 -22.05
CA GLY A 115 -4.08 -11.56 -21.71
C GLY A 115 -4.08 -11.06 -20.26
N PHE A 116 -3.57 -11.86 -19.32
CA PHE A 116 -3.45 -11.43 -17.92
C PHE A 116 -2.50 -10.24 -17.76
N GLN A 117 -1.34 -10.28 -18.42
CA GLN A 117 -0.39 -9.17 -18.38
C GLN A 117 -1.00 -7.89 -18.97
N SER A 118 -1.73 -8.02 -20.07
CA SER A 118 -2.39 -6.87 -20.71
C SER A 118 -3.49 -6.28 -19.83
N ALA A 119 -4.22 -7.10 -19.07
CA ALA A 119 -5.23 -6.63 -18.13
C ALA A 119 -4.63 -5.93 -16.89
N ALA A 120 -3.35 -6.21 -16.57
CA ALA A 120 -2.65 -5.67 -15.40
C ALA A 120 -1.84 -4.39 -15.68
N GLN A 121 -1.83 -3.89 -16.92
CA GLN A 121 -1.08 -2.69 -17.36
C GLN A 121 -2.02 -1.56 -17.77
#